data_AF-A0A8J4V3Z9-F1
#
_entry.id   AF-A0A8J4V3Z9-F1
#
_cell.length_a   1.000
_cell.length_b   1.000
_cell.length_c   1.000
_cell.angle_alpha   90.00
_cell.angle_beta   90.00
_cell.angle_gamma   90.00
#
_symmetry.space_group_name_H-M   'P 1'
#
loop_
_entity.id
_entity.type
_entity.pdbx_description
1 polymer ?
#
loop_
_entity_poly.entity_id
_entity_poly.type
_entity_poly.pdbx_seq_one_letter_code
_entity_poly.pdbx_strand_id
1 'polypeptide(L)'
;MRYLYTLSFFFILLNIIYGGELSLFVNPSAANNNKQCGSSIQSACDSIVSALASYSSQNSANYSTTLTLQLMDGNYTAPKNSFLKNIYINTININSFSNNSANVIFNGFNATYPFLNYLQTSTNIPLNLLVNNVTFINSTHILNSTSTLSVTFDGCVFRDVLGRTSIIYLSNSNVTSLPSVNFINSQFFNVSIQGKQIVVANKYLFVLSNMTMINCVGLYGFDLLGNGIIANVTIDSTRTFGSPLNLDIINSVTIRDSVFNNNTGSTGAIAFEDETSFSALIQNSNFTKNKSLYSGAIYLGGNRGSYRIVGSNFLSNQCVNNGGALSSIGNTVSVQTSTFVNNTALKGGALYATLSAYVYLNSVSLSNNSADEGGAVYTLNSFVSLNSAVLTNNSATYGNDVECTSSTLSITPSSSMIKSNYWCPYSDCTFRDQSNFQCPTDNPPVDSSSSHSKNNTHNSSSTNDDKDKKKGLDRGDIIAIAVCVSVVGVIIILILMCLGCRKHFTHSNNSSGHVRVNAHYKSHHESSPLVHHHHDSHHHNHHNHHHHNHGHHHGHHHHHGNH
;
A
#
# COMPACT_ATOMS: atom_id res chain seq x y z
N MET A 1 -28.07 27.72 56.53
CA MET A 1 -29.11 27.45 55.51
C MET A 1 -28.95 28.25 54.23
N ARG A 2 -29.43 29.50 54.09
CA ARG A 2 -29.45 30.21 52.78
C ARG A 2 -28.10 30.25 52.02
N TYR A 3 -26.97 30.37 52.72
CA TYR A 3 -25.63 30.37 52.11
C TYR A 3 -25.10 29.00 51.61
N LEU A 4 -25.71 27.86 51.98
CA LEU A 4 -25.30 26.55 51.42
C LEU A 4 -25.80 26.37 49.98
N TYR A 5 -27.02 26.85 49.69
CA TYR A 5 -27.63 26.72 48.37
C TYR A 5 -26.90 27.59 47.32
N THR A 6 -26.42 28.78 47.68
CA THR A 6 -25.63 29.62 46.78
C THR A 6 -24.29 28.99 46.43
N LEU A 7 -23.61 28.34 47.39
CA LEU A 7 -22.35 27.63 47.12
C LEU A 7 -22.57 26.41 46.21
N SER A 8 -23.65 25.65 46.45
CA SER A 8 -24.05 24.53 45.59
C SER A 8 -24.33 24.98 44.16
N PHE A 9 -25.03 26.10 43.96
CA PHE A 9 -25.32 26.64 42.63
C PHE A 9 -24.06 27.14 41.92
N PHE A 10 -23.08 27.68 42.67
CA PHE A 10 -21.81 28.15 42.12
C PHE A 10 -20.95 26.99 41.58
N PHE A 11 -20.88 25.85 42.28
CA PHE A 11 -20.20 24.65 41.77
C PHE A 11 -20.89 24.02 40.55
N ILE A 12 -22.23 24.11 40.46
CA ILE A 12 -22.96 23.68 39.26
C ILE A 12 -22.64 24.60 38.07
N LEU A 13 -22.60 25.92 38.29
CA LEU A 13 -22.25 26.89 37.24
C LEU A 13 -20.79 26.81 36.77
N LEU A 14 -19.82 26.51 37.64
CA LEU A 14 -18.43 26.27 37.19
C LEU A 14 -18.33 25.06 36.25
N ASN A 15 -19.08 23.99 36.50
CA ASN A 15 -19.13 22.81 35.62
C ASN A 15 -19.92 23.04 34.31
N ILE A 16 -20.59 24.18 34.15
CA ILE A 16 -21.26 24.59 32.90
C ILE A 16 -20.33 25.43 32.00
N ILE A 17 -19.22 25.97 32.55
CA ILE A 17 -18.29 26.86 31.83
C ILE A 17 -17.03 26.13 31.37
N TYR A 18 -16.63 25.05 32.03
CA TYR A 18 -15.52 24.18 31.60
C TYR A 18 -16.04 22.91 30.95
N GLY A 19 -15.65 22.66 29.69
CA GLY A 19 -15.89 21.40 28.99
C GLY A 19 -15.02 20.28 29.56
N GLY A 20 -15.42 19.74 30.71
CA GLY A 20 -14.65 18.74 31.45
C GLY A 20 -14.51 17.41 30.71
N GLU A 21 -13.31 16.84 30.72
CA GLU A 21 -13.04 15.47 30.27
C GLU A 21 -13.83 14.46 31.12
N LEU A 22 -14.59 13.56 30.49
CA LEU A 22 -15.21 12.44 31.21
C LEU A 22 -14.34 11.19 31.06
N SER A 23 -13.86 10.64 32.18
CA SER A 23 -13.25 9.30 32.22
C SER A 23 -14.27 8.25 32.62
N LEU A 24 -14.36 7.15 31.85
CA LEU A 24 -15.19 5.97 32.16
C LEU A 24 -14.33 4.70 32.21
N PHE A 25 -14.41 3.97 33.32
CA PHE A 25 -13.74 2.68 33.52
C PHE A 25 -14.54 1.53 32.88
N VAL A 26 -13.84 0.62 32.17
CA VAL A 26 -14.44 -0.54 31.51
C VAL A 26 -13.65 -1.80 31.86
N ASN A 27 -14.33 -2.87 32.26
CA ASN A 27 -13.75 -4.14 32.66
C ASN A 27 -14.61 -5.29 32.08
N PRO A 28 -14.08 -6.14 31.17
CA PRO A 28 -14.86 -7.18 30.50
C PRO A 28 -15.26 -8.33 31.43
N SER A 29 -14.73 -8.38 32.65
CA SER A 29 -15.10 -9.32 33.72
C SER A 29 -16.09 -8.74 34.75
N ALA A 30 -16.52 -7.48 34.61
CA ALA A 30 -17.45 -6.85 35.55
C ALA A 30 -18.90 -7.31 35.33
N ALA A 31 -19.51 -7.92 36.36
CA ALA A 31 -20.91 -8.34 36.35
C ALA A 31 -21.87 -7.17 36.66
N ASN A 32 -21.91 -6.15 35.80
CA ASN A 32 -22.65 -4.90 36.03
C ASN A 32 -23.90 -4.79 35.13
N ASN A 33 -25.04 -5.28 35.62
CA ASN A 33 -26.30 -5.28 34.88
C ASN A 33 -27.19 -4.07 35.27
N ASN A 34 -27.49 -3.21 34.30
CA ASN A 34 -28.55 -2.18 34.33
C ASN A 34 -28.42 -1.06 35.39
N LYS A 35 -27.24 -0.46 35.53
CA LYS A 35 -27.02 0.87 36.13
C LYS A 35 -26.09 1.72 35.27
N GLN A 36 -26.05 3.04 35.52
CA GLN A 36 -24.94 3.87 35.01
C GLN A 36 -23.62 3.31 35.56
N CYS A 37 -22.67 3.05 34.66
CA CYS A 37 -21.40 2.41 34.97
C CYS A 37 -20.22 3.33 34.62
N GLY A 38 -19.01 2.91 34.99
CA GLY A 38 -17.75 3.53 34.58
C GLY A 38 -17.30 4.72 35.43
N SER A 39 -18.07 5.20 36.40
CA SER A 39 -17.67 6.31 37.27
C SER A 39 -16.48 6.00 38.22
N SER A 40 -16.14 4.73 38.38
CA SER A 40 -15.02 4.23 39.19
C SER A 40 -14.64 2.82 38.75
N ILE A 41 -13.50 2.31 39.21
CA ILE A 41 -13.07 0.92 39.01
C ILE A 41 -14.11 -0.06 39.57
N GLN A 42 -14.69 0.25 40.74
CA GLN A 42 -15.69 -0.56 41.43
C GLN A 42 -17.06 -0.54 40.74
N SER A 43 -17.35 0.50 39.94
CA SER A 43 -18.58 0.64 39.15
C SER A 43 -18.35 0.43 37.65
N ALA A 44 -17.22 -0.16 37.24
CA ALA A 44 -16.80 -0.29 35.85
C ALA A 44 -17.88 -0.89 34.94
N CYS A 45 -17.88 -0.45 33.68
CA CYS A 45 -18.76 -0.97 32.64
C CYS A 45 -18.31 -2.35 32.18
N ASP A 46 -19.25 -3.25 31.90
CA ASP A 46 -18.98 -4.60 31.39
C ASP A 46 -18.41 -4.61 29.95
N SER A 47 -18.53 -3.47 29.25
CA SER A 47 -18.22 -3.34 27.84
C SER A 47 -18.14 -1.88 27.40
N ILE A 48 -17.51 -1.64 26.25
CA ILE A 48 -17.42 -0.29 25.67
C ILE A 48 -18.79 0.21 25.21
N VAL A 49 -19.67 -0.68 24.74
CA VAL A 49 -21.04 -0.30 24.39
C VAL A 49 -21.85 0.15 25.63
N SER A 50 -21.68 -0.47 26.80
CA SER A 50 -22.35 0.00 28.03
C SER A 50 -21.73 1.29 28.60
N ALA A 51 -20.43 1.54 28.35
CA ALA A 51 -19.80 2.82 28.64
C ALA A 51 -20.35 3.96 27.77
N LEU A 52 -20.47 3.76 26.45
CA LEU A 52 -21.06 4.75 25.54
C LEU A 52 -22.56 4.99 25.80
N ALA A 53 -23.30 3.96 26.22
CA ALA A 53 -24.67 4.10 26.70
C ALA A 53 -24.73 4.94 27.98
N SER A 54 -23.81 4.72 28.93
CA SER A 54 -23.70 5.51 30.16
C SER A 54 -23.39 6.98 29.86
N TYR A 55 -22.39 7.27 29.01
CA TYR A 55 -22.09 8.62 28.51
C TYR A 55 -23.35 9.33 27.95
N SER A 56 -24.06 8.63 27.05
CA SER A 56 -25.27 9.15 26.40
C SER A 56 -26.40 9.45 27.39
N SER A 57 -26.47 8.71 28.51
CA SER A 57 -27.44 8.95 29.58
C SER A 57 -27.07 10.09 30.55
N GLN A 58 -25.79 10.50 30.58
CA GLN A 58 -25.28 11.52 31.49
C GLN A 58 -25.26 12.92 30.87
N ASN A 59 -24.97 13.02 29.57
CA ASN A 59 -24.69 14.29 28.88
C ASN A 59 -25.85 14.77 27.98
N SER A 60 -27.10 14.68 28.45
CA SER A 60 -28.30 15.07 27.69
C SER A 60 -28.50 16.59 27.51
N ALA A 61 -27.67 17.42 28.14
CA ALA A 61 -27.69 18.89 28.03
C ALA A 61 -26.31 19.53 27.76
N ASN A 62 -25.23 18.94 28.29
CA ASN A 62 -23.85 19.41 28.09
C ASN A 62 -23.01 18.28 27.51
N TYR A 63 -22.60 18.36 26.25
CA TYR A 63 -21.66 17.41 25.66
C TYR A 63 -20.24 17.75 26.11
N SER A 64 -19.55 16.80 26.72
CA SER A 64 -18.10 16.90 26.85
C SER A 64 -17.46 16.85 25.47
N THR A 65 -16.40 17.63 25.26
CA THR A 65 -15.59 17.55 24.04
C THR A 65 -14.73 16.30 24.02
N THR A 66 -14.44 15.69 25.18
CA THR A 66 -13.44 14.61 25.34
C THR A 66 -13.95 13.50 26.24
N LEU A 67 -14.08 12.30 25.69
CA LEU A 67 -14.37 11.06 26.43
C LEU A 67 -13.12 10.18 26.49
N THR A 68 -12.71 9.81 27.69
CA THR A 68 -11.61 8.88 27.95
C THR A 68 -12.16 7.55 28.47
N LEU A 69 -11.85 6.47 27.76
CA LEU A 69 -12.17 5.10 28.18
C LEU A 69 -10.93 4.46 28.82
N GLN A 70 -11.02 4.14 30.11
CA GLN A 70 -9.97 3.48 30.89
C GLN A 70 -10.25 1.97 30.91
N LEU A 71 -9.53 1.22 30.07
CA LEU A 71 -9.71 -0.20 29.86
C LEU A 71 -8.86 -1.01 30.84
N MET A 72 -9.50 -1.80 31.69
CA MET A 72 -8.82 -2.75 32.56
C MET A 72 -8.34 -3.98 31.79
N ASP A 73 -7.22 -4.56 32.23
CA ASP A 73 -6.65 -5.81 31.72
C ASP A 73 -7.72 -6.89 31.49
N GLY A 74 -7.80 -7.42 30.25
CA GLY A 74 -8.81 -8.39 29.86
C GLY A 74 -8.99 -8.55 28.35
N ASN A 75 -9.76 -9.57 27.97
CA ASN A 75 -10.14 -9.89 26.60
C ASN A 75 -11.52 -9.29 26.26
N TYR A 76 -11.51 -8.22 25.47
CA TYR A 76 -12.67 -7.50 24.97
C TYR A 76 -13.16 -8.13 23.67
N THR A 77 -14.07 -9.10 23.77
CA THR A 77 -14.64 -9.79 22.59
C THR A 77 -15.76 -8.98 21.93
N ALA A 78 -15.94 -9.19 20.62
CA ALA A 78 -17.16 -8.82 19.91
C ALA A 78 -18.39 -9.60 20.43
N PRO A 79 -19.64 -9.12 20.22
CA PRO A 79 -20.01 -7.84 19.62
C PRO A 79 -19.99 -6.65 20.62
N LYS A 80 -20.01 -6.92 21.94
CA LYS A 80 -20.12 -5.90 23.01
C LYS A 80 -19.06 -4.80 22.96
N ASN A 81 -17.93 -5.05 22.31
CA ASN A 81 -16.79 -4.15 22.21
C ASN A 81 -16.43 -3.80 20.75
N SER A 82 -17.45 -3.66 19.90
CA SER A 82 -17.31 -3.34 18.47
C SER A 82 -18.50 -2.49 17.98
N PHE A 83 -18.45 -2.01 16.73
CA PHE A 83 -19.55 -1.25 16.11
C PHE A 83 -19.93 0.04 16.86
N LEU A 84 -18.94 0.80 17.34
CA LEU A 84 -19.20 2.09 17.98
C LEU A 84 -19.69 3.10 16.92
N LYS A 85 -20.93 3.60 17.07
CA LYS A 85 -21.66 4.44 16.09
C LYS A 85 -22.39 5.59 16.79
N ASN A 86 -22.76 6.64 16.04
CA ASN A 86 -23.55 7.80 16.50
C ASN A 86 -22.90 8.57 17.66
N ILE A 87 -21.57 8.69 17.68
CA ILE A 87 -20.84 9.36 18.75
C ILE A 87 -20.75 10.88 18.47
N TYR A 88 -21.41 11.68 19.31
CA TYR A 88 -21.39 13.14 19.27
C TYR A 88 -20.38 13.70 20.29
N ILE A 89 -19.09 13.51 19.98
CA ILE A 89 -17.93 13.90 20.82
C ILE A 89 -16.80 14.35 19.89
N ASN A 90 -16.00 15.34 20.28
CA ASN A 90 -14.91 15.87 19.44
C ASN A 90 -13.63 15.01 19.55
N THR A 91 -13.41 14.35 20.70
CA THR A 91 -12.21 13.54 20.96
C THR A 91 -12.56 12.32 21.81
N ILE A 92 -12.03 11.16 21.42
CA ILE A 92 -12.17 9.90 22.17
C ILE A 92 -10.76 9.37 22.44
N ASN A 93 -10.42 9.18 23.72
CA ASN A 93 -9.21 8.50 24.14
C ASN A 93 -9.57 7.08 24.60
N ILE A 94 -8.78 6.07 24.21
CA ILE A 94 -8.95 4.68 24.61
C ILE A 94 -7.62 4.20 25.17
N ASN A 95 -7.54 4.05 26.49
CA ASN A 95 -6.29 3.81 27.21
C ASN A 95 -6.32 2.46 27.93
N SER A 96 -5.23 1.69 27.87
CA SER A 96 -4.99 0.63 28.87
C SER A 96 -4.71 1.26 30.24
N PHE A 97 -5.56 0.97 31.23
CA PHE A 97 -5.50 1.53 32.58
C PHE A 97 -4.23 1.12 33.34
N SER A 98 -3.69 -0.06 33.06
CA SER A 98 -2.43 -0.53 33.65
C SER A 98 -1.18 0.10 33.03
N ASN A 99 -1.35 0.92 31.97
CA ASN A 99 -0.28 1.40 31.08
C ASN A 99 0.58 0.28 30.46
N ASN A 100 0.13 -0.97 30.51
CA ASN A 100 0.86 -2.14 30.04
C ASN A 100 0.14 -2.73 28.81
N SER A 101 0.79 -2.70 27.64
CA SER A 101 0.12 -2.87 26.34
C SER A 101 -0.27 -4.30 25.98
N ALA A 102 0.26 -5.29 26.71
CA ALA A 102 0.00 -6.71 26.45
C ALA A 102 -1.36 -7.21 26.97
N ASN A 103 -1.97 -6.51 27.94
CA ASN A 103 -3.08 -7.07 28.73
C ASN A 103 -4.48 -6.61 28.30
N VAL A 104 -4.60 -5.51 27.55
CA VAL A 104 -5.87 -5.06 26.96
C VAL A 104 -5.96 -5.57 25.52
N ILE A 105 -6.77 -6.61 25.33
CA ILE A 105 -6.85 -7.36 24.08
C ILE A 105 -8.24 -7.20 23.45
N PHE A 106 -8.35 -6.57 22.29
CA PHE A 106 -9.56 -6.68 21.45
C PHE A 106 -9.47 -7.93 20.58
N ASN A 107 -10.38 -8.86 20.82
CA ASN A 107 -10.48 -10.09 20.03
C ASN A 107 -11.66 -9.96 19.05
N GLY A 108 -11.32 -9.71 17.78
CA GLY A 108 -12.26 -9.54 16.68
C GLY A 108 -12.88 -10.83 16.14
N PHE A 109 -12.64 -11.97 16.78
CA PHE A 109 -13.27 -13.23 16.40
C PHE A 109 -14.80 -13.11 16.43
N ASN A 110 -15.47 -13.59 15.38
CA ASN A 110 -16.90 -13.42 15.12
C ASN A 110 -17.43 -11.97 15.04
N ALA A 111 -16.56 -10.96 14.89
CA ALA A 111 -17.01 -9.58 14.70
C ALA A 111 -17.66 -9.38 13.32
N THR A 112 -18.96 -9.07 13.29
CA THR A 112 -19.71 -8.73 12.07
C THR A 112 -19.37 -7.33 11.53
N TYR A 113 -18.71 -6.51 12.35
CA TYR A 113 -18.42 -5.10 12.10
C TYR A 113 -17.01 -4.76 12.63
N PRO A 114 -16.35 -3.70 12.12
CA PRO A 114 -15.09 -3.22 12.69
C PRO A 114 -15.25 -2.78 14.14
N PHE A 115 -14.12 -2.73 14.86
CA PHE A 115 -14.04 -2.17 16.21
C PHE A 115 -14.66 -0.77 16.27
N LEU A 116 -14.24 0.15 15.39
CA LEU A 116 -14.91 1.43 15.16
C LEU A 116 -15.54 1.50 13.75
N ASN A 117 -16.79 1.95 13.67
CA ASN A 117 -17.50 2.18 12.42
C ASN A 117 -18.05 3.61 12.37
N TYR A 118 -17.17 4.59 12.10
CA TYR A 118 -17.53 6.00 12.22
C TYR A 118 -18.24 6.51 10.95
N LEU A 119 -19.56 6.59 11.07
CA LEU A 119 -20.50 7.13 10.07
C LEU A 119 -21.15 8.40 10.64
N GLN A 120 -20.64 9.57 10.30
CA GLN A 120 -21.17 10.87 10.70
C GLN A 120 -22.31 11.30 9.77
N THR A 121 -23.38 11.88 10.31
CA THR A 121 -24.61 12.18 9.54
C THR A 121 -25.08 13.64 9.57
N SER A 122 -24.45 14.55 10.33
CA SER A 122 -25.00 15.92 10.49
C SER A 122 -24.06 17.06 10.94
N THR A 123 -22.77 16.84 11.24
CA THR A 123 -21.89 17.88 11.78
C THR A 123 -20.56 18.04 11.04
N ASN A 124 -20.07 19.27 10.89
CA ASN A 124 -18.79 19.61 10.23
C ASN A 124 -17.58 19.55 11.19
N ILE A 125 -17.73 18.94 12.37
CA ILE A 125 -16.67 18.86 13.38
C ILE A 125 -15.89 17.55 13.15
N PRO A 126 -14.56 17.59 12.94
CA PRO A 126 -13.76 16.38 12.82
C PRO A 126 -13.64 15.68 14.17
N LEU A 127 -13.73 14.35 14.17
CA LEU A 127 -13.44 13.53 15.34
C LEU A 127 -11.93 13.30 15.44
N ASN A 128 -11.38 13.39 16.65
CA ASN A 128 -10.06 12.84 16.99
C ASN A 128 -10.24 11.52 17.75
N LEU A 129 -9.53 10.47 17.35
CA LEU A 129 -9.44 9.20 18.07
C LEU A 129 -7.99 8.94 18.48
N LEU A 130 -7.77 8.68 19.77
CA LEU A 130 -6.49 8.24 20.31
C LEU A 130 -6.68 6.86 20.93
N VAL A 131 -5.86 5.89 20.54
CA VAL A 131 -5.86 4.52 21.09
C VAL A 131 -4.45 4.21 21.58
N ASN A 132 -4.33 3.92 22.88
CA ASN A 132 -3.04 3.82 23.58
C ASN A 132 -2.90 2.45 24.26
N ASN A 133 -1.79 1.76 23.96
CA ASN A 133 -1.39 0.51 24.63
C ASN A 133 -2.44 -0.62 24.52
N VAL A 134 -2.94 -0.84 23.30
CA VAL A 134 -3.99 -1.83 22.99
C VAL A 134 -3.49 -2.89 22.01
N THR A 135 -3.81 -4.15 22.26
CA THR A 135 -3.53 -5.27 21.35
C THR A 135 -4.80 -5.71 20.60
N PHE A 136 -4.77 -5.73 19.28
CA PHE A 136 -5.84 -6.23 18.40
C PHE A 136 -5.47 -7.61 17.84
N ILE A 137 -6.33 -8.61 18.04
CA ILE A 137 -6.17 -9.98 17.52
C ILE A 137 -7.42 -10.48 16.81
N ASN A 138 -7.24 -11.40 15.84
CA ASN A 138 -8.32 -12.04 15.06
C ASN A 138 -9.29 -11.06 14.37
N SER A 139 -8.96 -9.77 14.30
CA SER A 139 -9.79 -8.76 13.65
C SER A 139 -9.77 -8.96 12.14
N THR A 140 -10.93 -8.79 11.50
CA THR A 140 -11.04 -8.69 10.05
C THR A 140 -10.88 -7.24 9.59
N HIS A 141 -11.48 -6.32 10.34
CA HIS A 141 -11.45 -4.87 10.18
C HIS A 141 -11.35 -4.23 11.58
N ILE A 142 -10.66 -3.10 11.73
CA ILE A 142 -10.54 -2.37 13.01
C ILE A 142 -11.17 -0.99 12.90
N LEU A 143 -10.90 -0.25 11.83
CA LEU A 143 -11.40 1.10 11.64
C LEU A 143 -11.96 1.28 10.22
N ASN A 144 -13.21 1.69 10.12
CA ASN A 144 -13.80 2.21 8.90
C ASN A 144 -14.39 3.61 9.18
N SER A 145 -14.07 4.59 8.33
CA SER A 145 -14.79 5.86 8.29
C SER A 145 -14.85 6.49 6.90
N THR A 146 -16.02 7.02 6.57
CA THR A 146 -16.28 7.87 5.40
C THR A 146 -16.40 9.36 5.76
N SER A 147 -15.95 9.74 6.97
CA SER A 147 -16.08 11.08 7.55
C SER A 147 -14.71 11.61 7.98
N THR A 148 -14.59 12.89 8.32
CA THR A 148 -13.29 13.45 8.74
C THR A 148 -12.91 12.93 10.13
N LEU A 149 -11.91 12.05 10.17
CA LEU A 149 -11.42 11.42 11.39
C LEU A 149 -9.89 11.53 11.43
N SER A 150 -9.37 12.25 12.42
CA SER A 150 -7.96 12.10 12.81
C SER A 150 -7.84 10.90 13.75
N VAL A 151 -6.86 10.01 13.52
CA VAL A 151 -6.62 8.84 14.37
C VAL A 151 -5.14 8.71 14.72
N THR A 152 -4.86 8.39 15.98
CA THR A 152 -3.53 8.00 16.46
C THR A 152 -3.62 6.69 17.21
N PHE A 153 -2.77 5.74 16.82
CA PHE A 153 -2.49 4.52 17.57
C PHE A 153 -1.09 4.67 18.17
N ASP A 154 -0.99 4.67 19.51
CA ASP A 154 0.29 4.67 20.23
C ASP A 154 0.45 3.38 21.04
N GLY A 155 1.65 2.79 21.03
CA GLY A 155 1.96 1.53 21.70
C GLY A 155 1.07 0.34 21.32
N CYS A 156 0.38 0.40 20.17
CA CYS A 156 -0.62 -0.57 19.77
C CYS A 156 -0.02 -1.75 19.00
N VAL A 157 -0.58 -2.94 19.20
CA VAL A 157 -0.12 -4.18 18.56
C VAL A 157 -1.22 -4.79 17.70
N PHE A 158 -0.94 -5.02 16.43
CA PHE A 158 -1.85 -5.63 15.45
C PHE A 158 -1.29 -7.02 15.12
N ARG A 159 -1.89 -8.07 15.69
CA ARG A 159 -1.33 -9.43 15.66
C ARG A 159 -2.33 -10.44 15.10
N ASP A 160 -1.88 -11.31 14.20
CA ASP A 160 -2.69 -12.40 13.62
C ASP A 160 -4.03 -11.90 13.03
N VAL A 161 -3.95 -10.77 12.31
CA VAL A 161 -5.09 -10.04 11.73
C VAL A 161 -5.34 -10.56 10.31
N LEU A 162 -6.54 -11.10 10.06
CA LEU A 162 -6.89 -11.81 8.81
C LEU A 162 -8.16 -11.21 8.17
N GLY A 163 -8.05 -10.66 6.96
CA GLY A 163 -9.12 -9.86 6.37
C GLY A 163 -9.21 -9.90 4.84
N ARG A 164 -10.38 -9.52 4.31
CA ARG A 164 -10.61 -9.39 2.85
C ARG A 164 -10.43 -7.97 2.31
N THR A 165 -10.62 -6.99 3.18
CA THR A 165 -10.51 -5.55 2.89
C THR A 165 -9.58 -4.93 3.93
N SER A 166 -9.28 -3.64 3.78
CA SER A 166 -8.37 -2.92 4.67
C SER A 166 -8.78 -3.02 6.14
N ILE A 167 -7.78 -3.13 7.01
CA ILE A 167 -7.93 -3.15 8.46
C ILE A 167 -8.36 -1.77 8.94
N ILE A 168 -7.77 -0.75 8.32
CA ILE A 168 -8.00 0.66 8.53
C ILE A 168 -8.32 1.26 7.17
N TYR A 169 -9.53 1.80 7.03
CA TYR A 169 -10.04 2.41 5.81
C TYR A 169 -10.62 3.78 6.16
N LEU A 170 -9.98 4.84 5.66
CA LEU A 170 -10.38 6.23 5.84
C LEU A 170 -10.62 6.84 4.45
N SER A 171 -11.84 7.26 4.15
CA SER A 171 -12.16 7.89 2.86
C SER A 171 -13.24 8.98 2.99
N ASN A 172 -12.83 10.22 3.25
CA ASN A 172 -13.67 11.39 3.06
C ASN A 172 -13.13 12.21 1.88
N SER A 173 -13.95 12.44 0.86
CA SER A 173 -13.64 13.32 -0.28
C SER A 173 -13.82 14.81 0.03
N ASN A 174 -14.61 15.13 1.06
CA ASN A 174 -15.11 16.47 1.34
C ASN A 174 -14.41 17.05 2.59
N VAL A 175 -13.08 17.17 2.53
CA VAL A 175 -12.27 17.59 3.68
C VAL A 175 -11.88 19.07 3.57
N THR A 176 -12.41 19.89 4.48
CA THR A 176 -12.07 21.33 4.63
C THR A 176 -10.92 21.58 5.62
N SER A 177 -10.42 20.52 6.24
CA SER A 177 -9.29 20.50 7.18
C SER A 177 -8.32 19.39 6.78
N LEU A 178 -7.15 19.32 7.42
CA LEU A 178 -6.12 18.33 7.11
C LEU A 178 -6.00 17.31 8.27
N PRO A 179 -6.79 16.22 8.26
CA PRO A 179 -6.80 15.21 9.33
C PRO A 179 -5.49 14.41 9.35
N SER A 180 -5.19 13.76 10.48
CA SER A 180 -3.97 12.96 10.64
C SER A 180 -4.22 11.48 10.90
N VAL A 181 -3.35 10.60 10.40
CA VAL A 181 -3.35 9.15 10.65
C VAL A 181 -1.96 8.72 11.11
N ASN A 182 -1.85 8.38 12.40
CA ASN A 182 -0.56 8.21 13.06
C ASN A 182 -0.43 6.82 13.69
N PHE A 183 0.73 6.20 13.48
CA PHE A 183 1.15 4.95 14.12
C PHE A 183 2.48 5.20 14.84
N ILE A 184 2.40 5.31 16.17
CA ILE A 184 3.51 5.67 17.04
C ILE A 184 3.81 4.46 17.93
N ASN A 185 5.09 4.08 18.07
CA ASN A 185 5.54 2.94 18.88
C ASN A 185 4.81 1.60 18.58
N SER A 186 4.16 1.49 17.42
CA SER A 186 3.15 0.48 17.12
C SER A 186 3.69 -0.65 16.26
N GLN A 187 3.10 -1.85 16.38
CA GLN A 187 3.69 -3.08 15.86
C GLN A 187 2.65 -3.93 15.10
N PHE A 188 3.00 -4.42 13.92
CA PHE A 188 2.18 -5.28 13.08
C PHE A 188 2.89 -6.63 12.87
N PHE A 189 2.22 -7.73 13.21
CA PHE A 189 2.75 -9.10 13.09
C PHE A 189 1.73 -10.05 12.46
N ASN A 190 2.17 -10.87 11.51
CA ASN A 190 1.34 -11.91 10.86
C ASN A 190 0.04 -11.37 10.24
N VAL A 191 0.06 -10.12 9.77
CA VAL A 191 -1.12 -9.41 9.28
C VAL A 191 -1.35 -9.76 7.80
N SER A 192 -2.34 -10.60 7.49
CA SER A 192 -2.58 -11.13 6.14
C SER A 192 -3.94 -10.68 5.57
N ILE A 193 -3.91 -9.73 4.63
CA ILE A 193 -5.09 -9.02 4.11
C ILE A 193 -5.22 -9.18 2.59
N GLN A 194 -6.36 -9.66 2.08
CA GLN A 194 -6.57 -9.87 0.63
C GLN A 194 -6.77 -8.57 -0.18
N GLY A 195 -6.84 -7.41 0.49
CA GLY A 195 -6.86 -6.07 -0.11
C GLY A 195 -5.59 -5.27 0.22
N LYS A 196 -5.70 -3.94 0.14
CA LYS A 196 -4.70 -3.03 0.74
C LYS A 196 -4.77 -3.14 2.28
N GLN A 197 -3.66 -3.09 3.02
CA GLN A 197 -3.68 -3.28 4.48
C GLN A 197 -4.27 -2.08 5.23
N ILE A 198 -3.79 -0.89 4.87
CA ILE A 198 -4.29 0.41 5.35
C ILE A 198 -4.54 1.28 4.13
N VAL A 199 -5.68 1.98 4.09
CA VAL A 199 -6.04 2.92 3.02
C VAL A 199 -6.45 4.24 3.63
N VAL A 200 -5.81 5.31 3.16
CA VAL A 200 -6.02 6.68 3.60
C VAL A 200 -6.27 7.50 2.35
N ALA A 201 -7.53 7.60 1.93
CA ALA A 201 -7.89 8.27 0.68
C ALA A 201 -8.06 9.79 0.88
N ASN A 202 -7.55 10.55 -0.09
CA ASN A 202 -7.40 12.02 -0.08
C ASN A 202 -6.29 12.51 0.87
N LYS A 203 -6.01 13.81 0.84
CA LYS A 203 -4.83 14.39 1.51
C LYS A 203 -4.96 14.37 3.04
N TYR A 204 -4.29 13.44 3.69
CA TYR A 204 -4.08 13.42 5.14
C TYR A 204 -2.70 13.99 5.50
N LEU A 205 -2.45 14.17 6.80
CA LEU A 205 -1.12 14.02 7.38
C LEU A 205 -0.93 12.57 7.84
N PHE A 206 0.26 12.00 7.69
CA PHE A 206 0.59 10.72 8.31
C PHE A 206 1.92 10.74 9.06
N VAL A 207 1.97 10.06 10.20
CA VAL A 207 3.18 9.87 11.00
C VAL A 207 3.35 8.40 11.32
N LEU A 208 4.40 7.77 10.76
CA LEU A 208 4.85 6.43 11.14
C LEU A 208 6.13 6.60 11.94
N SER A 209 6.09 6.33 13.25
CA SER A 209 7.21 6.63 14.16
C SER A 209 7.47 5.47 15.12
N ASN A 210 8.71 4.99 15.21
CA ASN A 210 9.10 3.83 16.03
C ASN A 210 8.25 2.57 15.70
N MET A 211 7.84 2.41 14.43
CA MET A 211 6.86 1.42 14.00
C MET A 211 7.53 0.16 13.46
N THR A 212 6.99 -1.03 13.77
CA THR A 212 7.49 -2.31 13.25
C THR A 212 6.40 -3.03 12.45
N MET A 213 6.73 -3.56 11.28
CA MET A 213 5.87 -4.43 10.47
C MET A 213 6.66 -5.68 10.05
N ILE A 214 6.29 -6.86 10.56
CA ILE A 214 7.01 -8.12 10.29
C ILE A 214 6.02 -9.22 9.89
N ASN A 215 6.34 -9.97 8.83
CA ASN A 215 5.50 -11.05 8.29
C ASN A 215 4.07 -10.59 7.96
N CYS A 216 3.91 -9.33 7.54
CA CYS A 216 2.64 -8.84 7.03
C CYS A 216 2.55 -9.20 5.54
N VAL A 217 1.38 -9.65 5.10
CA VAL A 217 1.07 -10.09 3.73
C VAL A 217 -0.16 -9.35 3.19
N GLY A 218 -0.19 -9.03 1.90
CA GLY A 218 -1.42 -8.57 1.28
C GLY A 218 -1.31 -8.09 -0.16
N LEU A 219 -2.44 -7.64 -0.71
CA LEU A 219 -2.52 -7.17 -2.10
C LEU A 219 -1.69 -5.89 -2.30
N TYR A 220 -1.78 -4.97 -1.35
CA TYR A 220 -0.92 -3.78 -1.20
C TYR A 220 -0.67 -3.55 0.30
N GLY A 221 0.37 -2.79 0.66
CA GLY A 221 0.69 -2.48 2.05
C GLY A 221 -0.08 -1.30 2.62
N PHE A 222 0.66 -0.36 3.21
CA PHE A 222 0.13 0.94 3.62
C PHE A 222 0.00 1.79 2.37
N ASP A 223 -1.20 2.29 2.10
CA ASP A 223 -1.57 3.10 0.94
C ASP A 223 -1.95 4.49 1.46
N LEU A 224 -0.97 5.39 1.47
CA LEU A 224 -1.02 6.65 2.22
C LEU A 224 -1.02 7.85 1.26
N LEU A 225 -2.09 8.64 1.30
CA LEU A 225 -2.22 9.86 0.50
C LEU A 225 -2.09 11.13 1.36
N GLY A 226 -1.48 12.17 0.79
CA GLY A 226 -1.12 13.40 1.50
C GLY A 226 0.29 13.36 2.10
N ASN A 227 0.59 14.26 3.03
CA ASN A 227 1.97 14.55 3.46
C ASN A 227 2.35 13.74 4.70
N GLY A 228 3.63 13.41 4.90
CA GLY A 228 3.97 12.65 6.10
C GLY A 228 5.44 12.50 6.47
N ILE A 229 5.62 11.91 7.65
CA ILE A 229 6.92 11.61 8.26
C ILE A 229 6.95 10.12 8.59
N ILE A 230 8.01 9.45 8.16
CA ILE A 230 8.31 8.05 8.44
C ILE A 230 9.68 8.03 9.10
N ALA A 231 9.74 7.70 10.39
CA ALA A 231 10.95 7.83 11.19
C ALA A 231 11.15 6.60 12.08
N ASN A 232 12.35 6.01 12.06
CA ASN A 232 12.68 4.81 12.85
C ASN A 232 11.63 3.69 12.65
N VAL A 233 11.28 3.38 11.40
CA VAL A 233 10.41 2.23 11.09
C VAL A 233 11.22 1.03 10.64
N THR A 234 10.77 -0.18 11.00
CA THR A 234 11.30 -1.44 10.48
C THR A 234 10.20 -2.17 9.72
N ILE A 235 10.40 -2.42 8.43
CA ILE A 235 9.43 -3.11 7.57
C ILE A 235 10.09 -4.32 6.90
N ASP A 236 9.55 -5.51 7.20
CA ASP A 236 9.90 -6.80 6.62
C ASP A 236 8.58 -7.53 6.23
N SER A 237 8.28 -7.54 4.93
CA SER A 237 6.90 -7.70 4.46
C SER A 237 6.78 -8.13 2.99
N THR A 238 5.86 -9.05 2.72
CA THR A 238 5.57 -9.59 1.38
C THR A 238 4.26 -9.03 0.83
N ARG A 239 4.22 -8.65 -0.45
CA ARG A 239 3.00 -8.24 -1.15
C ARG A 239 2.80 -9.00 -2.45
N THR A 240 1.53 -9.13 -2.84
CA THR A 240 1.13 -9.68 -4.14
C THR A 240 1.29 -8.62 -5.25
N PHE A 241 0.98 -7.35 -4.95
CA PHE A 241 1.16 -6.21 -5.86
C PHE A 241 1.66 -4.98 -5.10
N GLY A 242 2.10 -3.96 -5.84
CA GLY A 242 2.67 -2.74 -5.27
C GLY A 242 3.88 -3.03 -4.37
N SER A 243 3.93 -2.34 -3.25
CA SER A 243 4.96 -2.38 -2.22
C SER A 243 4.34 -2.47 -0.81
N PRO A 244 5.13 -2.82 0.23
CA PRO A 244 4.72 -2.68 1.63
C PRO A 244 4.37 -1.26 2.06
N LEU A 245 4.92 -0.25 1.39
CA LEU A 245 4.68 1.17 1.62
C LEU A 245 4.46 1.87 0.27
N ASN A 246 3.20 2.10 -0.08
CA ASN A 246 2.77 2.81 -1.29
C ASN A 246 2.41 4.25 -0.94
N LEU A 247 3.00 5.20 -1.68
CA LEU A 247 2.98 6.62 -1.39
C LEU A 247 2.50 7.37 -2.63
N ASP A 248 1.24 7.82 -2.57
CA ASP A 248 0.48 8.37 -3.71
C ASP A 248 -0.16 9.72 -3.35
N ILE A 249 -0.40 10.60 -4.32
CA ILE A 249 -0.98 11.95 -4.15
C ILE A 249 -0.36 12.73 -2.96
N ILE A 250 0.95 12.98 -3.00
CA ILE A 250 1.72 13.59 -1.91
C ILE A 250 2.32 14.93 -2.34
N ASN A 251 2.24 15.98 -1.51
CA ASN A 251 3.02 17.20 -1.77
C ASN A 251 4.48 17.00 -1.29
N SER A 252 4.66 16.47 -0.07
CA SER A 252 5.98 16.15 0.49
C SER A 252 5.97 15.00 1.52
N VAL A 253 7.01 14.15 1.49
CA VAL A 253 7.28 13.13 2.53
C VAL A 253 8.74 13.21 3.02
N THR A 254 8.96 12.86 4.29
CA THR A 254 10.32 12.57 4.80
C THR A 254 10.36 11.17 5.40
N ILE A 255 11.26 10.33 4.88
CA ILE A 255 11.58 8.99 5.37
C ILE A 255 12.99 9.05 5.95
N ARG A 256 13.17 8.70 7.23
CA ARG A 256 14.48 8.78 7.88
C ARG A 256 14.75 7.67 8.89
N ASP A 257 16.03 7.37 9.07
CA ASP A 257 16.56 6.50 10.12
C ASP A 257 15.87 5.12 10.16
N SER A 258 15.45 4.61 9.00
CA SER A 258 14.51 3.49 8.86
C SER A 258 15.11 2.29 8.12
N VAL A 259 14.50 1.11 8.31
CA VAL A 259 15.02 -0.18 7.86
C VAL A 259 13.96 -0.93 7.06
N PHE A 260 14.31 -1.28 5.83
CA PHE A 260 13.46 -2.02 4.89
C PHE A 260 14.21 -3.29 4.48
N ASN A 261 13.81 -4.43 5.04
CA ASN A 261 14.51 -5.71 4.89
C ASN A 261 13.61 -6.76 4.21
N ASN A 262 14.20 -7.57 3.32
CA ASN A 262 13.59 -8.77 2.73
C ASN A 262 12.22 -8.53 2.03
N ASN A 263 11.84 -7.28 1.75
CA ASN A 263 10.50 -6.97 1.28
C ASN A 263 10.27 -7.47 -0.14
N THR A 264 9.08 -8.01 -0.40
CA THR A 264 8.69 -8.48 -1.74
C THR A 264 7.40 -7.84 -2.24
N GLY A 265 7.29 -7.67 -3.55
CA GLY A 265 6.15 -7.04 -4.21
C GLY A 265 6.38 -6.90 -5.72
N SER A 266 5.63 -6.02 -6.39
CA SER A 266 5.92 -5.64 -7.78
C SER A 266 6.85 -4.43 -7.88
N THR A 267 6.76 -3.46 -6.96
CA THR A 267 7.47 -2.16 -7.02
C THR A 267 8.48 -1.93 -5.88
N GLY A 268 8.88 -2.97 -5.16
CA GLY A 268 9.94 -2.91 -4.14
C GLY A 268 9.44 -2.75 -2.72
N ALA A 269 10.27 -2.21 -1.83
CA ALA A 269 9.91 -1.90 -0.45
C ALA A 269 9.09 -0.60 -0.32
N ILE A 270 9.41 0.40 -1.14
CA ILE A 270 8.72 1.68 -1.25
C ILE A 270 8.37 1.93 -2.70
N ALA A 271 7.15 2.39 -2.97
CA ALA A 271 6.72 2.83 -4.28
C ALA A 271 6.12 4.23 -4.21
N PHE A 272 6.41 5.03 -5.22
CA PHE A 272 5.79 6.32 -5.48
C PHE A 272 5.10 6.25 -6.85
N GLU A 273 3.81 6.58 -6.90
CA GLU A 273 2.94 6.32 -8.07
C GLU A 273 2.24 7.60 -8.59
N ASP A 274 2.58 8.77 -8.04
CA ASP A 274 1.92 10.08 -8.25
C ASP A 274 2.40 10.83 -9.52
N GLU A 275 1.50 11.12 -10.45
CA GLU A 275 1.76 11.89 -11.69
C GLU A 275 1.81 13.42 -11.49
N THR A 276 1.88 13.91 -10.25
CA THR A 276 1.96 15.33 -9.91
C THR A 276 3.30 15.72 -9.26
N SER A 277 3.57 17.04 -9.16
CA SER A 277 4.85 17.55 -8.66
C SER A 277 5.02 17.38 -7.15
N PHE A 278 5.55 16.22 -6.77
CA PHE A 278 5.83 15.73 -5.43
C PHE A 278 7.31 15.90 -5.04
N SER A 279 7.64 15.99 -3.74
CA SER A 279 9.03 15.90 -3.24
C SER A 279 9.24 14.93 -2.07
N ALA A 280 10.26 14.07 -2.17
CA ALA A 280 10.65 13.13 -1.13
C ALA A 280 12.06 13.40 -0.57
N LEU A 281 12.21 13.34 0.75
CA LEU A 281 13.50 13.13 1.41
C LEU A 281 13.57 11.70 1.94
N ILE A 282 14.63 10.97 1.60
CA ILE A 282 14.98 9.67 2.18
C ILE A 282 16.38 9.80 2.79
N GLN A 283 16.53 9.58 4.10
CA GLN A 283 17.76 9.88 4.81
C GLN A 283 18.15 8.77 5.81
N ASN A 284 19.45 8.51 5.98
CA ASN A 284 20.00 7.58 6.99
C ASN A 284 19.35 6.17 6.99
N SER A 285 18.82 5.70 5.86
CA SER A 285 17.94 4.53 5.80
C SER A 285 18.58 3.35 5.09
N ASN A 286 18.25 2.13 5.53
CA ASN A 286 18.84 0.89 5.06
C ASN A 286 17.81 0.06 4.29
N PHE A 287 18.18 -0.35 3.08
CA PHE A 287 17.37 -1.18 2.19
C PHE A 287 18.15 -2.46 1.90
N THR A 288 17.75 -3.58 2.50
CA THR A 288 18.49 -4.84 2.44
C THR A 288 17.65 -5.98 1.86
N LYS A 289 18.13 -6.68 0.83
CA LYS A 289 17.49 -7.89 0.27
C LYS A 289 16.03 -7.71 -0.21
N ASN A 290 15.61 -6.49 -0.52
CA ASN A 290 14.28 -6.23 -1.07
C ASN A 290 14.23 -6.67 -2.54
N LYS A 291 13.10 -7.19 -3.01
CA LYS A 291 13.03 -8.01 -4.23
C LYS A 291 11.70 -7.86 -4.97
N SER A 292 11.74 -7.45 -6.24
CA SER A 292 10.51 -7.16 -7.01
C SER A 292 10.62 -7.31 -8.54
N LEU A 293 9.56 -6.92 -9.26
CA LEU A 293 9.48 -6.92 -10.72
C LEU A 293 9.97 -5.62 -11.38
N TYR A 294 9.83 -4.46 -10.71
CA TYR A 294 10.04 -3.13 -11.32
C TYR A 294 11.06 -2.23 -10.61
N SER A 295 11.42 -2.52 -9.34
CA SER A 295 12.62 -2.00 -8.66
C SER A 295 12.90 -2.74 -7.36
N GLY A 296 14.15 -3.13 -7.09
CA GLY A 296 14.43 -3.98 -5.92
C GLY A 296 14.07 -3.35 -4.58
N ALA A 297 14.46 -2.08 -4.34
CA ALA A 297 14.16 -1.39 -3.08
C ALA A 297 13.16 -0.25 -3.23
N ILE A 298 13.35 0.67 -4.18
CA ILE A 298 12.53 1.89 -4.30
C ILE A 298 12.17 2.16 -5.77
N TYR A 299 10.87 2.16 -6.05
CA TYR A 299 10.31 2.58 -7.34
C TYR A 299 9.90 4.06 -7.30
N LEU A 300 10.58 4.89 -8.08
CA LEU A 300 10.25 6.30 -8.32
C LEU A 300 9.46 6.40 -9.64
N GLY A 301 8.18 6.03 -9.57
CA GLY A 301 7.20 6.25 -10.64
C GLY A 301 6.65 7.68 -10.63
N GLY A 302 5.68 7.92 -11.52
CA GLY A 302 5.11 9.23 -11.77
C GLY A 302 6.08 10.18 -12.48
N ASN A 303 5.57 11.15 -13.24
CA ASN A 303 6.40 12.13 -13.94
C ASN A 303 6.58 13.41 -13.09
N ARG A 304 7.81 13.95 -13.05
CA ARG A 304 8.19 15.25 -12.44
C ARG A 304 8.22 15.33 -10.90
N GLY A 305 8.39 14.21 -10.20
CA GLY A 305 8.76 14.18 -8.79
C GLY A 305 10.22 14.58 -8.53
N SER A 306 10.50 15.04 -7.31
CA SER A 306 11.80 15.56 -6.86
C SER A 306 12.30 14.83 -5.60
N TYR A 307 13.23 13.90 -5.79
CA TYR A 307 13.66 12.93 -4.80
C TYR A 307 15.09 13.20 -4.31
N ARG A 308 15.30 13.32 -3.00
CA ARG A 308 16.62 13.48 -2.39
C ARG A 308 16.91 12.32 -1.44
N ILE A 309 17.94 11.54 -1.77
CA ILE A 309 18.40 10.37 -1.00
C ILE A 309 19.75 10.70 -0.37
N VAL A 310 19.90 10.56 0.95
CA VAL A 310 21.10 10.98 1.70
C VAL A 310 21.51 9.90 2.72
N GLY A 311 22.82 9.63 2.86
CA GLY A 311 23.36 8.80 3.95
C GLY A 311 22.78 7.38 4.03
N SER A 312 22.25 6.86 2.92
CA SER A 312 21.41 5.65 2.89
C SER A 312 22.14 4.49 2.19
N ASN A 313 21.79 3.26 2.54
CA ASN A 313 22.49 2.06 2.08
C ASN A 313 21.53 1.10 1.37
N PHE A 314 21.93 0.63 0.18
CA PHE A 314 21.18 -0.31 -0.65
C PHE A 314 22.01 -1.57 -0.85
N LEU A 315 21.66 -2.64 -0.11
CA LEU A 315 22.46 -3.84 0.06
C LEU A 315 21.72 -5.09 -0.45
N SER A 316 22.25 -5.72 -1.50
CA SER A 316 21.72 -6.98 -2.06
C SER A 316 20.24 -6.96 -2.46
N ASN A 317 19.72 -5.81 -2.89
CA ASN A 317 18.37 -5.70 -3.44
C ASN A 317 18.33 -6.23 -4.88
N GLN A 318 17.16 -6.68 -5.33
CA GLN A 318 17.05 -7.50 -6.52
C GLN A 318 15.81 -7.16 -7.36
N CYS A 319 15.95 -7.06 -8.68
CA CYS A 319 14.84 -6.84 -9.59
C CYS A 319 14.84 -7.86 -10.74
N VAL A 320 13.67 -8.24 -11.25
CA VAL A 320 13.58 -9.01 -12.51
C VAL A 320 13.98 -8.15 -13.70
N ASN A 321 13.54 -6.88 -13.74
CA ASN A 321 13.70 -6.03 -14.90
C ASN A 321 14.63 -4.83 -14.62
N ASN A 322 14.15 -3.82 -13.89
CA ASN A 322 14.73 -2.49 -13.88
C ASN A 322 15.20 -2.08 -12.47
N GLY A 323 16.46 -1.66 -12.33
CA GLY A 323 16.94 -0.97 -11.12
C GLY A 323 17.00 -1.90 -9.90
N GLY A 324 18.15 -2.57 -9.71
CA GLY A 324 18.30 -3.58 -8.65
C GLY A 324 18.15 -3.00 -7.24
N ALA A 325 18.40 -1.69 -7.06
CA ALA A 325 17.98 -0.94 -5.88
C ALA A 325 16.95 0.16 -6.20
N LEU A 326 17.24 1.00 -7.20
CA LEU A 326 16.48 2.22 -7.49
C LEU A 326 16.06 2.28 -8.96
N SER A 327 14.80 2.59 -9.22
CA SER A 327 14.24 2.78 -10.56
C SER A 327 13.59 4.15 -10.66
N SER A 328 13.91 4.92 -11.70
CA SER A 328 13.50 6.32 -11.85
C SER A 328 12.99 6.62 -13.26
N ILE A 329 11.74 7.07 -13.35
CA ILE A 329 11.03 7.32 -14.61
C ILE A 329 10.63 8.80 -14.62
N GLY A 330 11.12 9.63 -15.56
CA GLY A 330 10.70 11.03 -15.70
C GLY A 330 10.90 11.94 -14.49
N ASN A 331 11.80 11.54 -13.57
CA ASN A 331 11.94 12.12 -12.24
C ASN A 331 13.31 12.77 -12.01
N THR A 332 13.34 13.80 -11.15
CA THR A 332 14.59 14.41 -10.68
C THR A 332 15.05 13.73 -9.39
N VAL A 333 16.27 13.21 -9.37
CA VAL A 333 16.79 12.40 -8.26
C VAL A 333 18.19 12.87 -7.88
N SER A 334 18.39 13.28 -6.63
CA SER A 334 19.69 13.63 -6.06
C SER A 334 20.06 12.61 -4.98
N VAL A 335 21.02 11.72 -5.28
CA VAL A 335 21.59 10.79 -4.31
C VAL A 335 22.92 11.32 -3.80
N GLN A 336 23.08 11.35 -2.47
CA GLN A 336 24.23 11.97 -1.79
C GLN A 336 24.77 11.04 -0.71
N THR A 337 26.10 10.87 -0.61
CA THR A 337 26.76 10.16 0.51
C THR A 337 26.17 8.78 0.83
N SER A 338 25.78 8.01 -0.19
CA SER A 338 24.98 6.78 -0.08
C SER A 338 25.67 5.60 -0.76
N THR A 339 25.35 4.37 -0.35
CA THR A 339 26.01 3.14 -0.85
C THR A 339 25.06 2.20 -1.60
N PHE A 340 25.57 1.58 -2.66
CA PHE A 340 24.88 0.56 -3.45
C PHE A 340 25.82 -0.65 -3.62
N VAL A 341 25.52 -1.74 -2.90
CA VAL A 341 26.40 -2.91 -2.80
C VAL A 341 25.65 -4.20 -3.14
N ASN A 342 26.21 -5.03 -4.03
CA ASN A 342 25.68 -6.35 -4.40
C ASN A 342 24.23 -6.36 -4.96
N ASN A 343 23.71 -5.23 -5.46
CA ASN A 343 22.36 -5.20 -6.03
C ASN A 343 22.35 -5.78 -7.46
N THR A 344 21.22 -6.33 -7.90
CA THR A 344 21.13 -7.04 -9.19
C THR A 344 19.81 -6.78 -9.94
N ALA A 345 19.87 -6.59 -11.26
CA ALA A 345 18.70 -6.47 -12.16
C ALA A 345 18.98 -7.06 -13.55
N LEU A 346 18.03 -6.94 -14.50
CA LEU A 346 18.32 -7.10 -15.94
C LEU A 346 18.98 -5.82 -16.48
N LYS A 347 18.43 -4.64 -16.15
CA LYS A 347 18.94 -3.31 -16.51
C LYS A 347 19.21 -2.47 -15.27
N GLY A 348 20.44 -1.98 -15.10
CA GLY A 348 20.81 -1.07 -14.01
C GLY A 348 20.94 -1.81 -12.68
N GLY A 349 22.08 -2.47 -12.44
CA GLY A 349 22.26 -3.38 -11.30
C GLY A 349 22.07 -2.70 -9.95
N ALA A 350 22.43 -1.42 -9.82
CA ALA A 350 21.98 -0.55 -8.72
C ALA A 350 20.84 0.39 -9.16
N LEU A 351 21.01 1.12 -10.26
CA LEU A 351 20.13 2.23 -10.64
C LEU A 351 19.69 2.12 -12.11
N TYR A 352 18.38 2.30 -12.34
CA TYR A 352 17.78 2.43 -13.67
C TYR A 352 17.12 3.81 -13.83
N ALA A 353 17.44 4.52 -14.91
CA ALA A 353 16.91 5.84 -15.25
C ALA A 353 16.30 5.84 -16.67
N THR A 354 15.09 6.38 -16.82
CA THR A 354 14.42 6.47 -18.13
C THR A 354 13.46 7.66 -18.27
N LEU A 355 13.00 7.91 -19.50
CA LEU A 355 11.97 8.89 -19.88
C LEU A 355 12.24 10.33 -19.38
N SER A 356 13.41 10.89 -19.67
CA SER A 356 13.84 12.24 -19.23
C SER A 356 14.02 12.39 -17.72
N ALA A 357 14.50 11.33 -17.05
CA ALA A 357 14.97 11.44 -15.67
C ALA A 357 16.25 12.29 -15.56
N TYR A 358 16.44 12.97 -14.43
CA TYR A 358 17.63 13.78 -14.11
C TYR A 358 18.25 13.28 -12.82
N VAL A 359 19.31 12.46 -12.93
CA VAL A 359 19.92 11.77 -11.79
C VAL A 359 21.28 12.37 -11.44
N TYR A 360 21.46 12.81 -10.20
CA TYR A 360 22.69 13.41 -9.69
C TYR A 360 23.25 12.53 -8.57
N LEU A 361 24.37 11.85 -8.84
CA LEU A 361 25.03 10.94 -7.91
C LEU A 361 26.29 11.60 -7.34
N ASN A 362 26.21 12.05 -6.08
CA ASN A 362 27.23 12.86 -5.42
C ASN A 362 27.86 12.12 -4.23
N SER A 363 29.17 11.88 -4.24
CA SER A 363 29.88 11.18 -3.16
C SER A 363 29.28 9.80 -2.83
N VAL A 364 28.84 9.06 -3.84
CA VAL A 364 28.23 7.73 -3.69
C VAL A 364 29.23 6.61 -3.98
N SER A 365 28.99 5.42 -3.42
CA SER A 365 29.76 4.21 -3.74
C SER A 365 28.87 3.15 -4.37
N LEU A 366 29.17 2.75 -5.61
CA LEU A 366 28.49 1.65 -6.31
C LEU A 366 29.49 0.50 -6.52
N SER A 367 29.31 -0.59 -5.78
CA SER A 367 30.26 -1.70 -5.72
C SER A 367 29.63 -3.08 -5.87
N ASN A 368 30.22 -3.94 -6.71
CA ASN A 368 29.79 -5.34 -6.90
C ASN A 368 28.33 -5.50 -7.37
N ASN A 369 27.75 -4.49 -8.03
CA ASN A 369 26.40 -4.59 -8.58
C ASN A 369 26.44 -5.29 -9.96
N SER A 370 25.37 -6.01 -10.32
CA SER A 370 25.33 -6.85 -11.53
C SER A 370 24.07 -6.61 -12.36
N ALA A 371 24.21 -6.61 -13.70
CA ALA A 371 23.09 -6.58 -14.63
C ALA A 371 23.43 -7.32 -15.92
N ASP A 372 22.47 -7.49 -16.83
CA ASP A 372 22.81 -7.82 -18.23
C ASP A 372 23.22 -6.53 -18.97
N GLU A 373 22.58 -5.40 -18.65
CA GLU A 373 22.88 -4.06 -19.18
C GLU A 373 23.08 -3.05 -18.03
N GLY A 374 24.24 -2.40 -17.94
CA GLY A 374 24.53 -1.34 -16.97
C GLY A 374 24.75 -1.87 -15.56
N GLY A 375 25.92 -2.46 -15.28
CA GLY A 375 26.16 -3.24 -14.07
C GLY A 375 25.98 -2.45 -12.77
N ALA A 376 26.29 -1.16 -12.76
CA ALA A 376 25.85 -0.24 -11.70
C ALA A 376 24.64 0.61 -12.16
N VAL A 377 24.75 1.28 -13.30
CA VAL A 377 23.75 2.24 -13.79
C VAL A 377 23.33 1.92 -15.22
N TYR A 378 22.03 1.98 -15.49
CA TYR A 378 21.47 2.03 -16.84
C TYR A 378 20.70 3.34 -17.04
N THR A 379 20.92 4.04 -18.15
CA THR A 379 20.18 5.25 -18.52
C THR A 379 19.70 5.25 -19.96
N LEU A 380 18.41 5.56 -20.17
CA LEU A 380 17.78 5.71 -21.48
C LEU A 380 17.06 7.06 -21.61
N ASN A 381 17.31 7.82 -22.68
CA ASN A 381 16.68 9.12 -22.94
C ASN A 381 16.68 10.07 -21.72
N SER A 382 17.77 10.10 -20.95
CA SER A 382 17.84 10.74 -19.62
C SER A 382 19.20 11.41 -19.36
N PHE A 383 19.32 12.13 -18.23
CA PHE A 383 20.56 12.75 -17.77
C PHE A 383 21.08 12.06 -16.50
N VAL A 384 22.38 11.75 -16.47
CA VAL A 384 23.08 11.24 -15.28
C VAL A 384 24.36 12.06 -15.03
N SER A 385 24.58 12.45 -13.78
CA SER A 385 25.83 13.08 -13.31
C SER A 385 26.52 12.25 -12.24
N LEU A 386 27.81 11.95 -12.41
CA LEU A 386 28.66 11.23 -11.45
C LEU A 386 29.75 12.18 -10.90
N ASN A 387 29.51 12.72 -9.69
CA ASN A 387 30.43 13.63 -9.01
C ASN A 387 30.93 12.98 -7.71
N SER A 388 32.26 12.87 -7.53
CA SER A 388 32.86 12.19 -6.38
C SER A 388 32.39 10.73 -6.22
N ALA A 389 31.92 10.10 -7.30
CA ALA A 389 31.34 8.77 -7.27
C ALA A 389 32.43 7.69 -7.41
N VAL A 390 32.35 6.65 -6.59
CA VAL A 390 33.27 5.50 -6.63
C VAL A 390 32.55 4.32 -7.26
N LEU A 391 33.09 3.81 -8.37
CA LEU A 391 32.56 2.64 -9.08
C LEU A 391 33.62 1.53 -9.10
N THR A 392 33.26 0.34 -8.60
CA THR A 392 34.18 -0.77 -8.32
C THR A 392 33.51 -2.13 -8.55
N ASN A 393 34.16 -3.02 -9.30
CA ASN A 393 33.74 -4.42 -9.49
C ASN A 393 32.28 -4.61 -9.97
N ASN A 394 31.66 -3.61 -10.61
CA ASN A 394 30.32 -3.80 -11.19
C ASN A 394 30.47 -4.57 -12.51
N SER A 395 29.47 -5.39 -12.85
CA SER A 395 29.56 -6.32 -13.98
C SER A 395 28.29 -6.30 -14.84
N ALA A 396 28.46 -6.27 -16.15
CA ALA A 396 27.36 -6.49 -17.09
C ALA A 396 27.83 -7.13 -18.40
N THR A 397 26.88 -7.57 -19.23
CA THR A 397 27.16 -8.00 -20.61
C THR A 397 27.35 -6.78 -21.52
N TYR A 398 26.61 -5.70 -21.26
CA TYR A 398 26.72 -4.39 -21.93
C TYR A 398 26.88 -3.29 -20.86
N GLY A 399 27.88 -2.40 -21.02
CA GLY A 399 28.16 -1.32 -20.07
C GLY A 399 28.50 -1.78 -18.65
N ASN A 400 29.73 -2.28 -18.42
CA ASN A 400 30.16 -2.92 -17.16
C ASN A 400 29.75 -2.15 -15.88
N ASP A 401 30.03 -0.85 -15.85
CA ASP A 401 29.60 0.03 -14.75
C ASP A 401 28.39 0.88 -15.13
N VAL A 402 28.40 1.46 -16.34
CA VAL A 402 27.33 2.34 -16.82
C VAL A 402 27.00 1.98 -18.26
N GLU A 403 25.73 1.64 -18.50
CA GLU A 403 25.14 1.57 -19.84
C GLU A 403 24.30 2.82 -20.08
N CYS A 404 24.41 3.40 -21.27
CA CYS A 404 23.86 4.72 -21.56
C CYS A 404 23.43 4.81 -23.03
N THR A 405 22.14 5.00 -23.24
CA THR A 405 21.52 5.01 -24.58
C THR A 405 20.72 6.29 -24.77
N SER A 406 20.99 7.04 -25.84
CA SER A 406 20.34 8.32 -26.15
C SER A 406 20.34 9.30 -24.95
N SER A 407 21.38 9.24 -24.11
CA SER A 407 21.43 9.86 -22.79
C SER A 407 22.62 10.81 -22.67
N THR A 408 22.53 11.75 -21.72
CA THR A 408 23.65 12.65 -21.39
C THR A 408 24.32 12.19 -20.10
N LEU A 409 25.65 12.02 -20.15
CA LEU A 409 26.47 11.60 -19.02
C LEU A 409 27.52 12.69 -18.71
N SER A 410 27.47 13.24 -17.51
CA SER A 410 28.44 14.21 -16.98
C SER A 410 29.22 13.57 -15.83
N ILE A 411 30.54 13.64 -15.85
CA ILE A 411 31.40 12.98 -14.87
C ILE A 411 32.49 13.97 -14.47
N THR A 412 32.70 14.17 -13.17
CA THR A 412 33.72 15.08 -12.64
C THR A 412 34.97 14.27 -12.26
N PRO A 413 36.02 14.19 -13.10
CA PRO A 413 37.05 13.16 -12.94
C PRO A 413 38.04 13.44 -11.80
N SER A 414 38.12 14.69 -11.34
CA SER A 414 38.97 15.10 -10.22
C SER A 414 38.50 14.57 -8.84
N SER A 415 37.35 13.91 -8.78
CA SER A 415 36.82 13.31 -7.54
C SER A 415 36.18 11.93 -7.75
N SER A 416 35.60 11.64 -8.92
CA SER A 416 34.97 10.34 -9.20
C SER A 416 35.98 9.24 -9.51
N MET A 417 36.32 8.41 -8.51
CA MET A 417 37.19 7.24 -8.68
C MET A 417 36.45 6.04 -9.30
N ILE A 418 36.39 6.01 -10.63
CA ILE A 418 36.05 4.81 -11.39
C ILE A 418 37.30 3.91 -11.40
N LYS A 419 37.27 2.82 -10.62
CA LYS A 419 38.38 1.87 -10.45
C LYS A 419 38.20 0.56 -11.22
N SER A 420 37.19 0.52 -12.08
CA SER A 420 36.93 -0.57 -13.00
C SER A 420 37.82 -0.44 -14.23
N ASN A 421 38.50 -1.51 -14.62
CA ASN A 421 39.38 -1.53 -15.80
C ASN A 421 38.60 -1.44 -17.13
N TYR A 422 37.26 -1.45 -17.11
CA TYR A 422 36.42 -1.59 -18.30
C TYR A 422 35.18 -0.67 -18.28
N TRP A 423 35.29 0.54 -17.70
CA TRP A 423 34.25 1.56 -17.89
C TRP A 423 34.28 2.13 -19.31
N CYS A 424 33.62 1.43 -20.22
CA CYS A 424 33.22 1.94 -21.53
C CYS A 424 31.70 1.81 -21.64
N PRO A 425 30.96 2.93 -21.72
CA PRO A 425 29.55 2.88 -22.06
C PRO A 425 29.38 2.44 -23.52
N TYR A 426 28.39 1.61 -23.76
CA TYR A 426 28.01 1.14 -25.09
C TYR A 426 26.87 2.04 -25.59
N SER A 427 26.79 2.27 -26.92
CA SER A 427 25.77 3.11 -27.58
C SER A 427 25.80 4.64 -27.34
N ASP A 428 24.73 5.33 -27.76
CA ASP A 428 24.68 6.76 -28.11
C ASP A 428 24.66 7.73 -26.90
N CYS A 429 25.81 7.89 -26.25
CA CYS A 429 26.00 8.85 -25.15
C CYS A 429 26.48 10.23 -25.60
N THR A 430 25.85 11.29 -25.07
CA THR A 430 26.42 12.65 -25.07
C THR A 430 27.23 12.87 -23.81
N PHE A 431 28.51 13.21 -23.94
CA PHE A 431 29.38 13.56 -22.80
C PHE A 431 29.47 15.07 -22.63
N ARG A 432 29.28 15.55 -21.41
CA ARG A 432 29.35 17.00 -21.12
C ARG A 432 30.74 17.48 -20.70
N ASP A 433 31.51 16.60 -20.04
CA ASP A 433 32.79 16.93 -19.41
C ASP A 433 33.81 15.81 -19.69
N GLN A 434 34.77 16.03 -20.59
CA GLN A 434 35.71 14.99 -21.09
C GLN A 434 37.18 15.18 -20.64
N SER A 435 37.44 15.87 -19.52
CA SER A 435 38.81 16.13 -19.06
C SER A 435 39.53 14.86 -18.58
N ASN A 436 40.34 14.27 -19.48
CA ASN A 436 41.27 13.15 -19.27
C ASN A 436 40.65 11.74 -19.15
N PHE A 437 39.55 11.44 -19.83
CA PHE A 437 39.09 10.04 -19.95
C PHE A 437 39.43 9.39 -21.31
N GLN A 438 39.94 8.16 -21.25
CA GLN A 438 40.11 7.28 -22.41
C GLN A 438 39.52 5.90 -22.10
N CYS A 439 38.72 5.38 -23.02
CA CYS A 439 38.33 3.98 -23.06
C CYS A 439 39.54 3.11 -23.42
N PRO A 440 39.73 1.94 -22.77
CA PRO A 440 40.59 0.89 -23.31
C PRO A 440 40.17 0.51 -24.73
N THR A 441 41.13 0.40 -25.63
CA THR A 441 40.92 0.20 -27.09
C THR A 441 40.44 -1.20 -27.47
N ASP A 442 40.35 -2.10 -26.51
CA ASP A 442 40.35 -3.55 -26.76
C ASP A 442 38.96 -4.19 -26.66
N ASN A 443 37.90 -3.38 -26.49
CA ASN A 443 36.54 -3.84 -26.76
C ASN A 443 36.37 -4.05 -28.28
N PRO A 444 35.90 -5.22 -28.75
CA PRO A 444 35.69 -5.46 -30.16
C PRO A 444 34.62 -4.49 -30.72
N PRO A 445 34.83 -3.88 -31.89
CA PRO A 445 33.84 -2.99 -32.49
C PRO A 445 32.61 -3.80 -32.91
N VAL A 446 31.46 -3.47 -32.32
CA VAL A 446 30.17 -4.03 -32.74
C VAL A 446 29.49 -3.04 -33.68
N ASP A 447 28.99 -3.58 -34.79
CA ASP A 447 28.58 -2.84 -35.98
C ASP A 447 27.42 -1.86 -35.69
N SER A 448 27.63 -0.57 -35.98
CA SER A 448 26.69 0.52 -35.71
C SER A 448 25.53 0.59 -36.71
N SER A 449 24.99 -0.57 -37.11
CA SER A 449 24.00 -0.70 -38.20
C SER A 449 22.82 -1.64 -37.89
N SER A 450 22.84 -2.40 -36.78
CA SER A 450 21.78 -3.37 -36.47
C SER A 450 20.56 -2.73 -35.77
N SER A 451 19.63 -2.20 -36.55
CA SER A 451 18.33 -1.76 -36.03
C SER A 451 17.47 -2.93 -35.53
N HIS A 452 17.19 -2.96 -34.22
CA HIS A 452 16.07 -3.65 -33.56
C HIS A 452 15.35 -4.79 -34.34
N SER A 453 15.92 -6.00 -34.33
CA SER A 453 15.12 -7.21 -34.60
C SER A 453 15.67 -8.43 -33.83
N LYS A 454 14.81 -9.41 -33.57
CA LYS A 454 15.13 -10.60 -32.77
C LYS A 454 15.88 -11.63 -33.60
N ASN A 455 16.91 -12.28 -33.03
CA ASN A 455 16.91 -13.74 -32.91
C ASN A 455 18.00 -14.26 -31.96
N ASN A 456 17.70 -15.36 -31.28
CA ASN A 456 18.70 -16.16 -30.58
C ASN A 456 19.53 -16.95 -31.59
N THR A 457 20.85 -16.80 -31.59
CA THR A 457 21.82 -17.92 -31.59
C THR A 457 23.26 -17.41 -31.57
N HIS A 458 23.95 -17.60 -30.44
CA HIS A 458 25.41 -17.61 -30.42
C HIS A 458 25.91 -18.88 -29.73
N ASN A 459 26.55 -19.76 -30.52
CA ASN A 459 27.46 -20.75 -29.98
C ASN A 459 28.70 -20.03 -29.46
N SER A 460 29.03 -20.20 -28.18
CA SER A 460 30.35 -19.87 -27.64
C SER A 460 31.21 -21.12 -27.58
N SER A 461 32.28 -21.15 -28.37
CA SER A 461 33.40 -22.07 -28.18
C SER A 461 34.17 -21.69 -26.91
N SER A 462 34.65 -22.68 -26.18
CA SER A 462 35.10 -22.51 -24.78
C SER A 462 36.54 -22.00 -24.64
N THR A 463 36.72 -21.08 -23.70
CA THR A 463 37.89 -21.04 -22.79
C THR A 463 37.39 -20.81 -21.35
N ASN A 464 38.15 -21.25 -20.34
CA ASN A 464 37.59 -21.64 -19.03
C ASN A 464 37.80 -20.62 -17.89
N ASP A 465 37.14 -19.45 -17.95
CA ASP A 465 37.07 -18.52 -16.80
C ASP A 465 35.65 -18.05 -16.42
N ASP A 466 34.63 -18.36 -17.22
CA ASP A 466 33.28 -17.74 -17.09
C ASP A 466 32.38 -18.40 -16.03
N LYS A 467 32.87 -18.51 -14.78
CA LYS A 467 32.17 -19.18 -13.65
C LYS A 467 31.54 -18.27 -12.60
N ASP A 468 31.98 -17.01 -12.48
CA ASP A 468 31.50 -16.08 -11.43
C ASP A 468 30.63 -14.91 -11.94
N LYS A 469 30.11 -15.00 -13.18
CA LYS A 469 28.98 -14.15 -13.60
C LYS A 469 27.74 -14.49 -12.78
N LYS A 470 27.53 -13.73 -11.69
CA LYS A 470 26.31 -13.75 -10.87
C LYS A 470 25.14 -13.27 -11.71
N LYS A 471 24.44 -14.26 -12.29
CA LYS A 471 23.16 -14.11 -12.99
C LYS A 471 22.15 -13.38 -12.11
N GLY A 472 21.15 -12.77 -12.76
CA GLY A 472 19.94 -12.28 -12.09
C GLY A 472 19.18 -13.39 -11.36
N LEU A 473 18.01 -13.03 -10.81
CA LEU A 473 17.08 -13.93 -10.12
C LEU A 473 17.05 -15.32 -10.77
N ASP A 474 17.30 -16.37 -9.98
CA ASP A 474 17.29 -17.73 -10.53
C ASP A 474 15.88 -18.13 -11.01
N ARG A 475 15.75 -19.22 -11.78
CA ARG A 475 14.45 -19.59 -12.33
C ARG A 475 13.41 -19.93 -11.27
N GLY A 476 13.78 -20.59 -10.17
CA GLY A 476 12.91 -20.82 -9.02
C GLY A 476 12.53 -19.51 -8.33
N ASP A 477 13.44 -18.53 -8.32
CA ASP A 477 13.26 -17.20 -7.75
C ASP A 477 12.33 -16.29 -8.57
N ILE A 478 12.47 -16.27 -9.90
CA ILE A 478 11.54 -15.62 -10.84
C ILE A 478 10.17 -16.31 -10.77
N ILE A 479 10.16 -17.65 -10.76
CA ILE A 479 8.93 -18.43 -10.60
C ILE A 479 8.29 -18.11 -9.25
N ALA A 480 9.04 -17.99 -8.15
CA ALA A 480 8.48 -17.67 -6.84
C ALA A 480 7.77 -16.30 -6.83
N ILE A 481 8.39 -15.24 -7.38
CA ILE A 481 7.71 -13.94 -7.51
C ILE A 481 6.47 -14.08 -8.41
N ALA A 482 6.61 -14.68 -9.60
CA ALA A 482 5.50 -14.85 -10.54
C ALA A 482 4.36 -15.71 -9.98
N VAL A 483 4.65 -16.72 -9.15
CA VAL A 483 3.70 -17.59 -8.45
C VAL A 483 3.04 -16.85 -7.28
N CYS A 484 3.79 -16.05 -6.52
CA CYS A 484 3.20 -15.16 -5.50
C CYS A 484 2.19 -14.18 -6.13
N VAL A 485 2.48 -13.63 -7.31
CA VAL A 485 1.54 -12.77 -8.06
C VAL A 485 0.35 -13.58 -8.63
N SER A 486 0.63 -14.66 -9.37
CA SER A 486 -0.39 -15.36 -10.18
C SER A 486 -1.13 -16.47 -9.44
N VAL A 487 -0.45 -17.34 -8.70
CA VAL A 487 -1.07 -18.51 -8.04
C VAL A 487 -1.83 -18.10 -6.80
N VAL A 488 -1.41 -17.06 -6.05
CA VAL A 488 -2.25 -16.48 -4.99
C VAL A 488 -3.54 -15.89 -5.59
N GLY A 489 -3.44 -15.17 -6.71
CA GLY A 489 -4.60 -14.67 -7.47
C GLY A 489 -5.54 -15.79 -7.93
N VAL A 490 -5.00 -16.86 -8.54
CA VAL A 490 -5.79 -18.00 -9.03
C VAL A 490 -6.38 -18.83 -7.88
N ILE A 491 -5.66 -19.04 -6.78
CA ILE A 491 -6.20 -19.70 -5.57
C ILE A 491 -7.31 -18.85 -4.95
N ILE A 492 -7.18 -17.51 -4.91
CA ILE A 492 -8.26 -16.63 -4.48
C ILE A 492 -9.46 -16.72 -5.42
N ILE A 493 -9.27 -16.74 -6.75
CA ILE A 493 -10.35 -16.93 -7.73
C ILE A 493 -11.06 -18.28 -7.52
N LEU A 494 -10.31 -19.38 -7.36
CA LEU A 494 -10.88 -20.70 -7.10
C LEU A 494 -11.64 -20.76 -5.76
N ILE A 495 -11.10 -20.15 -4.69
CA ILE A 495 -11.79 -20.01 -3.40
C ILE A 495 -13.04 -19.14 -3.52
N LEU A 496 -13.02 -18.07 -4.32
CA LEU A 496 -14.19 -17.25 -4.62
C LEU A 496 -15.26 -18.03 -5.39
N MET A 497 -14.87 -18.88 -6.36
CA MET A 497 -15.80 -19.78 -7.05
C MET A 497 -16.41 -20.79 -6.07
N CYS A 498 -15.60 -21.50 -5.28
CA CYS A 498 -16.10 -22.46 -4.29
C CYS A 498 -17.03 -21.83 -3.23
N LEU A 499 -16.74 -20.61 -2.78
CA LEU A 499 -17.60 -19.89 -1.82
C LEU A 499 -18.83 -19.25 -2.48
N GLY A 500 -18.76 -18.85 -3.75
CA GLY A 500 -19.90 -18.43 -4.55
C GLY A 500 -20.90 -19.57 -4.75
N CYS A 501 -20.41 -20.76 -5.10
CA CYS A 501 -21.24 -21.98 -5.19
C CYS A 501 -21.93 -22.32 -3.86
N ARG A 502 -21.23 -22.18 -2.72
CA ARG A 502 -21.87 -22.34 -1.39
C ARG A 502 -23.00 -21.33 -1.15
N LYS A 503 -22.85 -20.07 -1.60
CA LYS A 503 -23.89 -19.04 -1.43
C LYS A 503 -25.12 -19.29 -2.33
N HIS A 504 -24.93 -19.84 -3.52
CA HIS A 504 -26.05 -20.20 -4.41
C HIS A 504 -26.88 -21.37 -3.85
N PHE A 505 -26.24 -22.40 -3.28
CA PHE A 505 -26.96 -23.50 -2.64
C PHE A 505 -27.79 -23.10 -1.40
N THR A 506 -27.48 -21.97 -0.75
CA THR A 506 -28.28 -21.45 0.37
C THR A 506 -29.49 -20.59 -0.02
N HIS A 507 -29.63 -20.19 -1.30
CA HIS A 507 -30.70 -19.28 -1.73
C HIS A 507 -31.80 -19.91 -2.59
N SER A 508 -31.71 -21.18 -2.99
CA SER A 508 -32.78 -21.87 -3.74
C SER A 508 -33.95 -22.39 -2.88
N ASN A 509 -33.81 -22.39 -1.54
CA ASN A 509 -34.72 -23.09 -0.62
C ASN A 509 -35.60 -22.16 0.24
N ASN A 510 -35.90 -20.94 -0.20
CA ASN A 510 -36.81 -20.04 0.53
C ASN A 510 -37.61 -19.11 -0.39
N SER A 511 -38.53 -19.70 -1.17
CA SER A 511 -39.45 -18.93 -2.03
C SER A 511 -40.82 -19.61 -2.26
N SER A 512 -41.59 -19.87 -1.19
CA SER A 512 -43.06 -20.01 -1.26
C SER A 512 -43.73 -20.10 0.13
N GLY A 513 -45.03 -19.80 0.19
CA GLY A 513 -45.94 -20.54 1.08
C GLY A 513 -46.28 -19.96 2.46
N HIS A 514 -46.68 -18.69 2.58
CA HIS A 514 -47.36 -18.22 3.81
C HIS A 514 -48.86 -18.60 3.80
N VAL A 515 -49.16 -19.90 3.96
CA VAL A 515 -50.55 -20.43 4.08
C VAL A 515 -50.62 -21.48 5.19
N ARG A 516 -51.61 -21.36 6.08
CA ARG A 516 -51.94 -22.39 7.09
C ARG A 516 -52.67 -23.56 6.45
N VAL A 517 -52.31 -24.79 6.81
CA VAL A 517 -53.12 -25.99 6.53
C VAL A 517 -53.24 -26.82 7.80
N ASN A 518 -54.47 -26.98 8.31
CA ASN A 518 -54.78 -28.05 9.26
C ASN A 518 -54.80 -29.38 8.51
N ALA A 519 -54.24 -30.43 9.10
CA ALA A 519 -54.06 -31.71 8.43
C ALA A 519 -55.39 -32.45 8.18
N HIS A 520 -55.50 -33.16 7.04
CA HIS A 520 -55.85 -34.59 7.04
C HIS A 520 -55.54 -35.30 5.69
N TYR A 521 -54.71 -36.35 5.79
CA TYR A 521 -54.83 -37.68 5.18
C TYR A 521 -55.19 -37.90 3.68
N LYS A 522 -54.26 -38.62 2.98
CA LYS A 522 -54.47 -39.82 2.10
C LYS A 522 -55.34 -39.69 0.81
N SER A 523 -55.11 -40.44 -0.28
CA SER A 523 -54.13 -41.50 -0.63
C SER A 523 -54.19 -41.90 -2.13
N HIS A 524 -53.20 -42.71 -2.59
CA HIS A 524 -53.12 -43.50 -3.85
C HIS A 524 -52.91 -42.70 -5.17
N HIS A 525 -52.02 -43.04 -6.11
CA HIS A 525 -51.46 -44.29 -6.73
C HIS A 525 -52.11 -44.66 -8.08
N GLU A 526 -51.32 -44.52 -9.17
CA GLU A 526 -51.13 -45.44 -10.32
C GLU A 526 -52.34 -45.88 -11.20
N SER A 527 -52.21 -46.23 -12.50
CA SER A 527 -51.05 -46.54 -13.36
C SER A 527 -51.23 -46.13 -14.86
N SER A 528 -50.16 -46.30 -15.66
CA SER A 528 -49.98 -46.09 -17.12
C SER A 528 -50.68 -47.16 -18.03
N PRO A 529 -50.39 -47.39 -19.36
CA PRO A 529 -49.49 -46.73 -20.36
C PRO A 529 -50.05 -46.61 -21.83
N LEU A 530 -49.17 -46.47 -22.86
CA LEU A 530 -49.32 -46.73 -24.33
C LEU A 530 -49.93 -45.63 -25.26
N VAL A 531 -49.70 -45.57 -26.60
CA VAL A 531 -48.47 -45.74 -27.45
C VAL A 531 -48.69 -45.21 -28.93
N HIS A 532 -47.63 -44.72 -29.61
CA HIS A 532 -47.39 -44.50 -31.08
C HIS A 532 -48.27 -43.62 -32.05
N HIS A 533 -47.52 -42.90 -32.91
CA HIS A 533 -47.65 -42.67 -34.39
C HIS A 533 -48.50 -41.56 -35.10
N HIS A 534 -47.77 -40.82 -35.98
CA HIS A 534 -48.04 -40.37 -37.38
C HIS A 534 -48.93 -39.15 -37.78
N HIS A 535 -48.37 -38.37 -38.74
CA HIS A 535 -49.00 -37.55 -39.82
C HIS A 535 -49.92 -36.35 -39.43
N ASP A 536 -50.12 -35.29 -40.25
CA ASP A 536 -49.56 -34.95 -41.57
C ASP A 536 -49.44 -33.42 -41.89
N SER A 537 -49.06 -33.09 -43.13
CA SER A 537 -48.76 -31.76 -43.73
C SER A 537 -49.92 -30.76 -43.94
N HIS A 538 -49.60 -29.45 -44.14
CA HIS A 538 -49.78 -28.71 -45.42
C HIS A 538 -49.42 -27.19 -45.39
N HIS A 539 -48.91 -26.66 -46.53
CA HIS A 539 -49.10 -25.32 -47.21
C HIS A 539 -49.21 -23.98 -46.40
N HIS A 540 -48.87 -22.76 -46.85
CA HIS A 540 -48.24 -22.12 -48.05
C HIS A 540 -48.07 -20.58 -47.80
N ASN A 541 -47.42 -19.67 -48.58
CA ASN A 541 -46.42 -19.69 -49.68
C ASN A 541 -45.78 -18.27 -49.87
N HIS A 542 -44.77 -18.12 -50.76
CA HIS A 542 -44.36 -16.96 -51.62
C HIS A 542 -44.29 -15.49 -51.07
N HIS A 543 -43.17 -14.74 -51.21
CA HIS A 543 -42.62 -14.01 -52.40
C HIS A 543 -43.49 -12.79 -52.86
N ASN A 544 -42.96 -11.64 -53.33
CA ASN A 544 -41.57 -11.14 -53.54
C ASN A 544 -41.52 -9.59 -53.75
N HIS A 545 -40.30 -9.00 -53.79
CA HIS A 545 -39.80 -7.74 -54.43
C HIS A 545 -40.69 -6.47 -54.58
N HIS A 546 -40.20 -5.22 -54.39
CA HIS A 546 -39.22 -4.47 -55.23
C HIS A 546 -38.70 -3.19 -54.51
N HIS A 547 -37.46 -2.69 -54.70
CA HIS A 547 -36.98 -1.60 -55.61
C HIS A 547 -37.70 -0.22 -55.50
N HIS A 548 -37.09 0.97 -55.68
CA HIS A 548 -35.81 1.38 -56.33
C HIS A 548 -35.28 2.80 -55.89
N ASN A 549 -33.99 3.10 -56.15
CA ASN A 549 -33.37 4.42 -56.53
C ASN A 549 -33.32 5.62 -55.52
N HIS A 550 -32.16 6.24 -55.21
CA HIS A 550 -31.22 7.15 -55.94
C HIS A 550 -31.61 8.65 -55.92
N GLY A 551 -30.70 9.65 -55.87
CA GLY A 551 -29.22 9.62 -55.96
C GLY A 551 -28.50 10.96 -55.60
N HIS A 552 -27.29 11.19 -56.16
CA HIS A 552 -26.34 12.32 -55.91
C HIS A 552 -26.84 13.72 -56.44
N HIS A 553 -26.25 14.91 -56.21
CA HIS A 553 -24.85 15.44 -56.29
C HIS A 553 -24.71 16.84 -55.60
N HIS A 554 -23.59 17.62 -55.60
CA HIS A 554 -22.13 17.39 -55.37
C HIS A 554 -21.30 18.71 -55.60
N GLY A 555 -20.38 19.12 -54.70
CA GLY A 555 -19.34 20.17 -54.92
C GLY A 555 -19.61 21.60 -54.36
N HIS A 556 -18.66 22.57 -54.35
CA HIS A 556 -17.18 22.55 -54.47
C HIS A 556 -16.54 23.96 -54.19
N HIS A 557 -15.19 24.06 -54.04
CA HIS A 557 -14.31 25.27 -54.13
C HIS A 557 -14.27 26.25 -52.90
N HIS A 558 -13.12 26.58 -52.26
CA HIS A 558 -11.93 27.46 -52.58
C HIS A 558 -12.08 28.92 -52.03
N HIS A 559 -11.05 29.74 -51.74
CA HIS A 559 -9.56 29.61 -51.72
C HIS A 559 -8.92 30.72 -50.82
N HIS A 560 -7.71 30.49 -50.26
CA HIS A 560 -6.71 31.48 -49.79
C HIS A 560 -7.12 32.51 -48.67
N GLY A 561 -6.18 33.20 -47.98
CA GLY A 561 -4.71 33.22 -48.12
C GLY A 561 -3.98 33.85 -46.90
N ASN A 562 -2.67 34.06 -47.04
CA ASN A 562 -1.71 34.43 -45.99
C ASN A 562 -2.02 35.73 -45.21
N HIS A 563 -1.47 35.84 -44.00
CA HIS A 563 -0.53 36.92 -43.73
C HIS A 563 0.62 36.51 -42.80
#